data_AF-A0A1F7NE12-F1
#
_entry.id   AF-A0A1F7NE12-F1
#
_cell.length_a   1.000
_cell.length_b   1.000
_cell.length_c   1.000
_cell.angle_alpha   90.00
_cell.angle_beta   90.00
_cell.angle_gamma   90.00
#
_symmetry.space_group_name_H-M   'P 1'
#
loop_
_entity.id
_entity.type
_entity.pdbx_description
1 polymer ?
#
loop_
_entity_poly.entity_id
_entity_poly.type
_entity_poly.pdbx_seq_one_letter_code
_entity_poly.pdbx_strand_id
1 'polypeptide(L)'
;MLAEHEQGRALIRTMAAGGDAAERASAARRYVALLREHIAKEDGVLWPMAESVLDDRVTRALAREFEAVEARQGRSASLEHAEATVKELERALD
;
A
#
# COMPACT_ATOMS: atom_id res chain seq x y z
N MET A 1 4.24 -3.46 -11.88
CA MET A 1 3.29 -3.95 -10.87
C MET A 1 3.88 -5.04 -9.98
N LEU A 2 3.93 -6.32 -10.38
CA LEU A 2 4.38 -7.40 -9.47
C LEU A 2 5.83 -7.23 -8.99
N ALA A 3 6.77 -6.96 -9.91
CA ALA A 3 8.17 -6.72 -9.56
C ALA A 3 8.35 -5.48 -8.65
N GLU A 4 7.55 -4.43 -8.87
CA GLU A 4 7.57 -3.22 -8.03
C GLU A 4 7.04 -3.52 -6.63
N HIS A 5 6.00 -4.37 -6.51
CA HIS A 5 5.53 -4.85 -5.20
C HIS A 5 6.61 -5.65 -4.47
N GLU A 6 7.35 -6.51 -5.18
CA GLU A 6 8.48 -7.26 -4.59
C GLU A 6 9.59 -6.32 -4.12
N GLN A 7 9.94 -5.32 -4.93
CA GLN A 7 10.91 -4.29 -4.57
C GLN A 7 10.44 -3.48 -3.35
N GLY A 8 9.16 -3.10 -3.30
CA GLY A 8 8.57 -2.40 -2.16
C GLY A 8 8.67 -3.22 -0.87
N ARG A 9 8.28 -4.50 -0.92
CA ARG A 9 8.43 -5.42 0.22
C ARG A 9 9.87 -5.59 0.66
N ALA A 10 10.83 -5.58 -0.27
CA ALA A 10 12.25 -5.64 0.08
C ALA A 10 12.70 -4.40 0.86
N LEU A 11 12.30 -3.21 0.43
CA LEU A 11 12.60 -1.95 1.13
C LEU A 11 11.98 -1.90 2.53
N ILE A 12 10.75 -2.39 2.70
CA ILE A 12 10.11 -2.52 4.02
C ILE A 12 10.92 -3.43 4.93
N ARG A 13 11.36 -4.60 4.43
CA ARG A 13 12.23 -5.51 5.20
C ARG A 13 13.54 -4.84 5.62
N THR A 14 14.17 -4.06 4.74
CA THR A 14 15.37 -3.29 5.09
C THR A 14 15.10 -2.27 6.20
N MET A 15 13.98 -1.55 6.15
CA MET A 15 13.61 -0.61 7.22
C MET A 15 13.38 -1.32 8.57
N ALA A 16 12.77 -2.50 8.54
CA ALA A 16 12.42 -3.28 9.73
C ALA A 16 13.60 -4.04 10.37
N ALA A 17 14.68 -4.31 9.61
CA ALA A 17 15.79 -5.16 10.05
C ALA A 17 16.68 -4.56 11.18
N GLY A 18 16.41 -3.33 11.64
CA GLY A 18 17.08 -2.75 12.81
C GLY A 18 18.55 -2.32 12.59
N GLY A 19 18.99 -2.17 11.33
CA GLY A 19 20.32 -1.73 10.92
C GLY A 19 20.59 -0.23 11.10
N ASP A 20 21.62 0.30 10.42
CA ASP A 20 22.04 1.71 10.51
C ASP A 20 20.90 2.69 10.16
N ALA A 21 20.83 3.82 10.87
CA ALA A 21 19.82 4.85 10.66
C ALA A 21 19.88 5.45 9.25
N ALA A 22 21.08 5.61 8.67
CA ALA A 22 21.21 6.14 7.32
C ALA A 22 20.69 5.15 6.26
N GLU A 23 20.93 3.85 6.46
CA GLU A 23 20.38 2.79 5.61
C GLU A 23 18.85 2.76 5.67
N ARG A 24 18.27 2.80 6.87
CA ARG A 24 16.81 2.86 7.04
C ARG A 24 16.20 4.09 6.37
N ALA A 25 16.80 5.26 6.55
CA ALA A 25 16.34 6.50 5.94
C ALA A 25 16.45 6.46 4.40
N SER A 26 17.53 5.87 3.87
CA SER A 26 17.71 5.65 2.44
C SER A 26 16.64 4.70 1.87
N ALA A 27 16.38 3.58 2.55
CA ALA A 27 15.32 2.63 2.17
C ALA A 27 13.93 3.28 2.20
N ALA A 28 13.62 4.08 3.22
CA ALA A 28 12.37 4.83 3.32
C ALA A 28 12.19 5.80 2.15
N ARG A 29 13.21 6.60 1.81
CA ARG A 29 13.14 7.54 0.67
C ARG A 29 12.93 6.82 -0.66
N ARG A 30 13.62 5.69 -0.86
CA ARG A 30 13.45 4.84 -2.06
C ARG A 30 12.06 4.22 -2.11
N TYR A 31 11.50 3.82 -0.97
CA TYR A 31 10.14 3.28 -0.88
C TYR A 31 9.10 4.34 -1.24
N VAL A 32 9.25 5.56 -0.73
CA VAL A 32 8.37 6.70 -1.09
C VAL A 32 8.43 7.02 -2.58
N ALA A 33 9.63 7.07 -3.17
CA ALA A 33 9.79 7.30 -4.61
C ALA A 33 9.10 6.20 -5.44
N LEU A 34 9.35 4.94 -5.09
CA LEU A 34 8.73 3.78 -5.73
C LEU A 34 7.20 3.84 -5.65
N LEU A 35 6.63 4.11 -4.46
CA LEU A 35 5.18 4.16 -4.29
C LEU A 35 4.54 5.30 -5.07
N ARG A 36 5.16 6.47 -5.17
CA ARG A 36 4.63 7.58 -5.99
C ARG A 36 4.51 7.21 -7.45
N GLU A 37 5.55 6.58 -8.01
CA GLU A 37 5.53 6.10 -9.39
C GLU A 37 4.54 4.94 -9.59
N HIS A 38 4.41 4.09 -8.57
CA HIS A 38 3.50 2.96 -8.58
C HIS A 38 2.03 3.40 -8.60
N ILE A 39 1.65 4.27 -7.68
CA ILE A 39 0.29 4.82 -7.56
C ILE A 39 -0.08 5.59 -8.83
N ALA A 40 0.85 6.36 -9.41
CA ALA A 40 0.59 7.04 -10.68
C ALA A 40 0.24 6.08 -11.84
N LYS A 41 0.80 4.87 -11.86
CA LYS A 41 0.45 3.84 -12.85
C LYS A 41 -0.91 3.19 -12.54
N GLU A 42 -1.20 2.98 -11.26
CA GLU A 42 -2.50 2.46 -10.83
C GLU A 42 -3.62 3.43 -11.21
N ASP A 43 -3.53 4.68 -10.77
CA ASP A 43 -4.53 5.72 -11.01
C ASP A 43 -4.67 6.08 -12.50
N GLY A 44 -3.55 6.18 -13.22
CA GLY A 44 -3.54 6.62 -14.61
C GLY A 44 -3.83 5.53 -15.64
N VAL A 45 -3.66 4.25 -15.28
CA VAL A 45 -3.73 3.15 -16.25
C VAL A 45 -4.58 2.01 -15.72
N LEU A 46 -4.24 1.41 -14.58
CA LEU A 46 -4.85 0.15 -14.17
C LEU A 46 -6.27 0.29 -13.63
N TRP A 47 -6.56 1.31 -12.83
CA TRP A 47 -7.92 1.56 -12.35
C TRP A 47 -8.86 1.92 -13.50
N PRO A 48 -8.50 2.84 -14.44
CA PRO A 48 -9.30 3.06 -15.65
C PRO A 48 -9.50 1.79 -16.49
N MET A 49 -8.46 0.98 -16.65
CA MET A 49 -8.58 -0.31 -17.36
C MET A 49 -9.54 -1.25 -16.64
N ALA A 50 -9.45 -1.37 -15.31
CA ALA A 50 -10.33 -2.20 -14.50
C ALA A 50 -11.79 -1.73 -14.60
N GLU A 51 -12.04 -0.43 -14.47
CA GLU A 51 -13.38 0.16 -14.61
C GLU A 51 -13.98 -0.06 -16.00
N SER A 52 -13.14 -0.13 -17.05
CA SER A 52 -13.62 -0.39 -18.41
C SER A 52 -14.05 -1.85 -18.66
N VAL A 53 -13.61 -2.81 -17.83
CA VAL A 53 -13.85 -4.24 -18.04
C VAL A 53 -14.71 -4.89 -16.94
N LEU A 54 -14.71 -4.34 -15.73
CA LEU A 54 -15.41 -4.90 -14.59
C LEU A 54 -16.83 -4.33 -14.51
N ASP A 55 -17.82 -5.22 -14.52
CA ASP A 55 -19.20 -4.83 -14.27
C ASP A 55 -19.50 -4.70 -12.76
N ASP A 56 -20.64 -4.09 -12.47
CA ASP A 56 -21.19 -3.92 -11.14
C ASP A 56 -21.25 -5.21 -10.29
N ARG A 57 -21.51 -6.35 -10.92
CA ARG A 57 -21.64 -7.62 -10.22
C ARG A 57 -20.25 -8.08 -9.75
N VAL A 58 -19.25 -7.98 -10.61
CA VAL A 58 -17.87 -8.34 -10.29
C VAL A 58 -17.28 -7.37 -9.27
N THR A 59 -17.51 -6.06 -9.42
CA THR A 59 -17.07 -5.05 -8.44
C THR A 59 -17.63 -5.30 -7.05
N ARG A 60 -18.93 -5.62 -6.93
CA ARG A 60 -19.52 -6.00 -5.64
C ARG A 60 -18.96 -7.31 -5.09
N ALA A 61 -18.57 -8.26 -5.94
CA ALA A 61 -17.93 -9.49 -5.49
C ALA A 61 -16.52 -9.21 -4.95
N LEU A 62 -15.72 -8.41 -5.66
CA LEU A 62 -14.39 -7.99 -5.21
C LEU A 62 -14.43 -7.26 -3.87
N ALA A 63 -15.38 -6.35 -3.68
CA ALA A 63 -15.55 -5.64 -2.40
C ALA A 63 -15.73 -6.62 -1.22
N ARG A 64 -16.60 -7.64 -1.38
CA ARG A 64 -16.80 -8.67 -0.34
C ARG A 64 -15.55 -9.51 -0.10
N GLU A 65 -14.79 -9.82 -1.14
CA GLU A 65 -13.53 -10.56 -0.98
C GLU A 65 -12.47 -9.73 -0.25
N PHE A 66 -12.39 -8.41 -0.51
CA PHE A 66 -11.53 -7.52 0.25
C PHE A 66 -11.92 -7.48 1.73
N GLU A 67 -13.21 -7.33 2.04
CA GLU A 67 -13.72 -7.40 3.43
C GLU A 67 -13.35 -8.74 4.10
N ALA A 68 -13.49 -9.86 3.39
CA ALA A 68 -13.13 -11.17 3.91
C ALA A 68 -11.61 -11.31 4.18
N VAL A 69 -10.78 -10.73 3.30
CA VAL A 69 -9.32 -10.71 3.48
C VAL A 69 -8.94 -9.86 4.70
N GLU A 70 -9.52 -8.67 4.85
CA GLU A 70 -9.28 -7.82 6.02
C GLU A 70 -9.71 -8.51 7.32
N ALA A 71 -10.90 -9.12 7.35
CA ALA A 71 -11.38 -9.86 8.51
C ALA A 71 -10.44 -11.01 8.90
N ARG A 72 -9.87 -11.71 7.91
CA ARG A 72 -8.90 -12.81 8.13
C ARG A 72 -7.55 -12.32 8.64
N GLN A 73 -7.05 -11.20 8.11
CA GLN A 73 -5.74 -10.65 8.52
C GLN A 73 -5.80 -9.89 9.86
N GLY A 74 -6.99 -9.42 10.24
CA GLY A 74 -7.24 -8.76 11.51
C GLY A 74 -7.00 -7.25 11.46
N ARG A 75 -7.34 -6.58 12.58
CA ARG A 75 -7.41 -5.11 12.65
C ARG A 75 -6.12 -4.38 12.27
N SER A 76 -4.94 -4.94 12.53
CA SER A 76 -3.67 -4.27 12.16
C SER A 76 -3.40 -4.26 10.66
N ALA A 77 -4.20 -4.96 9.87
CA ALA A 77 -4.10 -5.06 8.41
C ALA A 77 -5.40 -4.61 7.71
N SER A 78 -6.12 -3.66 8.31
CA SER A 78 -7.32 -3.03 7.72
C SER A 78 -7.04 -1.62 7.21
N LEU A 79 -7.88 -1.15 6.30
CA LEU A 79 -7.87 0.25 5.84
C LEU A 79 -8.04 1.23 7.02
N GLU A 80 -8.96 0.95 7.94
CA GLU A 80 -9.22 1.78 9.12
C GLU A 80 -7.95 1.99 9.96
N HIS A 81 -7.17 0.93 10.18
CA HIS A 81 -5.93 1.04 10.94
C HIS A 81 -4.89 1.88 10.20
N ALA A 82 -4.74 1.68 8.89
CA ALA A 82 -3.82 2.49 8.08
C ALA A 82 -4.18 3.98 8.13
N GLU A 83 -5.47 4.34 7.99
CA GLU A 83 -5.93 5.72 8.08
C GLU A 83 -5.69 6.32 9.48
N ALA A 84 -5.94 5.55 10.54
CA ALA A 84 -5.69 5.99 11.91
C ALA A 84 -4.20 6.26 12.14
N THR A 85 -3.32 5.39 11.66
CA THR A 85 -1.87 5.58 11.73
C THR A 85 -1.41 6.81 10.95
N VAL A 86 -1.94 7.05 9.74
CA VAL A 86 -1.61 8.27 8.99
C VAL A 86 -1.99 9.52 9.78
N LYS A 87 -3.21 9.58 10.33
CA LYS A 87 -3.66 10.71 11.15
C LYS A 87 -2.80 10.95 12.38
N GLU A 88 -2.33 9.87 13.02
CA GLU A 88 -1.40 9.95 14.16
C GLU A 88 -0.06 10.54 13.74
N LEU A 89 0.52 10.05 12.64
CA LEU A 89 1.81 10.51 12.13
C LEU A 89 1.76 11.96 11.66
N GLU A 90 0.68 12.38 11.01
CA GLU A 90 0.46 13.78 10.60
C GLU A 90 0.49 14.72 11.79
N ARG A 91 -0.23 14.39 12.88
CA ARG A 91 -0.24 15.18 14.12
C ARG A 91 1.12 15.26 14.81
N ALA A 92 1.98 14.27 14.61
CA ALA A 92 3.32 14.24 15.21
C ALA A 92 4.34 15.08 14.42
N LEU A 93 3.98 15.55 13.22
CA LEU A 93 4.80 16.43 12.38
C LEU A 93 4.50 17.91 12.62
N ASP A 94 3.35 18.23 13.21
CA ASP A 94 2.93 19.58 13.66
C ASP A 94 3.52 19.93 15.03
#